data_AF-A0A1U9LJS6-F1
#
_entry.id   AF-A0A1U9LJS6-F1
#
_cell.length_a   1.000
_cell.length_b   1.000
_cell.length_c   1.000
_cell.angle_alpha   90.00
_cell.angle_beta   90.00
_cell.angle_gamma   90.00
#
_symmetry.space_group_name_H-M   'P 1'
#
loop_
_entity.id
_entity.type
_entity.pdbx_description
1 polymer ?
#
loop_
_entity_poly.entity_id
_entity_poly.type
_entity_poly.pdbx_seq_one_letter_code
_entity_poly.pdbx_strand_id
1 'polypeptide(L)'
;MAQQTNGRYVVGSLSCDDAITGFWGETLDDGRYLPRRFDSENEANAAIREMADKTLEAYHRGNMASPSSVDDFTVADASSPIIATMLEETFPDLVQDAPSPTENHPTP
;
A
#
# COMPACT_ATOMS: atom_id res chain seq x y z
N MET A 1 -1.75 16.82 10.55
CA MET A 1 -1.06 15.82 11.40
C MET A 1 -1.26 14.47 10.74
N ALA A 2 -0.30 14.03 9.94
CA ALA A 2 -0.30 12.70 9.33
C ALA A 2 1.10 12.13 9.53
N GLN A 3 1.26 11.39 10.63
CA GLN A 3 2.48 10.66 10.94
C GLN A 3 2.03 9.21 11.12
N GLN A 4 1.73 8.54 10.01
CA GLN A 4 1.38 7.12 10.02
C GLN A 4 2.18 6.38 8.94
N THR A 5 3.49 6.26 9.18
CA THR A 5 4.37 5.32 8.45
C THR A 5 4.71 4.08 9.28
N ASN A 6 3.87 3.70 10.25
CA ASN A 6 4.14 2.59 11.18
C ASN A 6 3.18 1.39 11.09
N GLY A 7 2.22 1.39 10.15
CA GLY A 7 1.33 0.23 9.99
C GLY A 7 2.10 -1.00 9.46
N ARG A 8 1.78 -2.18 9.99
CA ARG A 8 2.44 -3.45 9.63
C ARG A 8 1.86 -4.08 8.37
N TYR A 9 0.61 -3.79 8.05
CA TYR A 9 -0.12 -4.45 6.98
C TYR A 9 -0.30 -3.51 5.78
N VAL A 10 -0.25 -4.07 4.59
CA VAL A 10 -0.51 -3.36 3.32
C VAL A 10 -1.55 -4.12 2.52
N VAL A 11 -2.22 -3.44 1.60
CA VAL A 11 -3.20 -4.06 0.68
C VAL A 11 -2.58 -4.20 -0.70
N GLY A 12 -2.53 -5.43 -1.20
CA GLY A 12 -2.11 -5.78 -2.55
C GLY A 12 -3.32 -5.98 -3.46
N SER A 13 -3.19 -5.58 -4.72
CA SER A 13 -4.15 -5.91 -5.79
C SER A 13 -3.72 -7.20 -6.47
N LEU A 14 -4.64 -8.13 -6.66
CA LEU A 14 -4.38 -9.44 -7.24
C LEU A 14 -4.61 -9.43 -8.76
N SER A 15 -3.83 -10.24 -9.45
CA SER A 15 -4.12 -10.68 -10.83
C SER A 15 -5.07 -11.86 -10.82
N CYS A 16 -5.51 -12.28 -12.01
CA CYS A 16 -6.33 -13.47 -12.21
C CYS A 16 -5.66 -14.79 -11.74
N ASP A 17 -4.33 -14.79 -11.55
CA ASP A 17 -3.56 -15.95 -11.09
C ASP A 17 -3.19 -15.84 -9.59
N ASP A 18 -3.92 -15.02 -8.82
CA ASP A 18 -3.68 -14.74 -7.39
C ASP A 18 -2.29 -14.14 -7.08
N ALA A 19 -1.56 -13.65 -8.09
CA ALA A 19 -0.30 -12.95 -7.89
C ALA A 19 -0.55 -11.47 -7.60
N ILE A 20 0.16 -10.91 -6.62
CA ILE A 20 0.13 -9.48 -6.31
C ILE A 20 0.75 -8.70 -7.48
N THR A 21 -0.02 -7.78 -8.06
CA THR A 21 0.38 -6.94 -9.21
C THR A 21 0.71 -5.50 -8.82
N GLY A 22 0.31 -5.08 -7.63
CA GLY A 22 0.56 -3.74 -7.12
C GLY A 22 0.01 -3.59 -5.71
N PHE A 23 0.31 -2.46 -5.09
CA PHE A 23 -0.11 -2.15 -3.73
C PHE A 23 -0.90 -0.85 -3.69
N TRP A 24 -1.77 -0.74 -2.69
CA TRP A 24 -2.44 0.52 -2.40
C TRP A 24 -1.44 1.53 -1.88
N GLY A 25 -1.43 2.71 -2.46
CA GLY A 25 -0.60 3.82 -2.03
C GLY A 25 -1.41 5.09 -1.87
N GLU A 26 -0.81 6.03 -1.14
CA GLU A 26 -1.34 7.37 -0.95
C GLU A 26 -0.25 8.40 -1.28
N THR A 27 -0.66 9.51 -1.88
CA THR A 27 0.22 10.65 -2.07
C THR A 27 0.17 11.51 -0.82
N LEU A 28 1.31 11.70 -0.18
CA LEU A 28 1.45 12.56 0.99
C LEU A 28 1.44 14.04 0.61
N ASP A 29 1.25 14.91 1.60
CA ASP A 29 1.29 16.37 1.43
C ASP A 29 2.63 16.89 0.87
N ASP A 30 3.71 16.14 1.04
CA ASP A 30 5.05 16.43 0.50
C ASP A 30 5.24 15.99 -0.96
N GLY A 31 4.20 15.39 -1.57
CA GLY A 31 4.18 14.93 -2.95
C GLY A 31 4.74 13.51 -3.15
N ARG A 32 5.27 12.86 -2.11
CA ARG A 32 5.75 11.47 -2.21
C ARG A 32 4.59 10.49 -2.32
N TYR A 33 4.78 9.42 -3.09
CA TYR A 33 3.83 8.32 -3.18
C TYR A 33 4.34 7.14 -2.35
N LEU A 34 3.65 6.86 -1.24
CA LEU A 34 4.05 5.83 -0.29
C LEU A 34 2.97 4.76 -0.16
N PRO A 35 3.32 3.53 0.26
CA PRO A 35 2.33 2.51 0.50
C PRO A 35 1.41 2.94 1.63
N ARG A 36 0.12 2.73 1.44
CA ARG A 36 -0.86 2.88 2.51
C ARG A 36 -0.70 1.71 3.47
N ARG A 37 -0.43 2.02 4.73
CA ARG A 37 -0.16 1.04 5.80
C ARG A 37 -1.30 1.03 6.82
N PHE A 38 -1.60 -0.16 7.35
CA PHE A 38 -2.65 -0.41 8.34
C PHE A 38 -2.05 -1.05 9.59
N ASP A 39 -2.61 -0.76 10.75
CA ASP A 39 -2.09 -1.25 12.03
C ASP A 39 -2.50 -2.71 12.29
N SER A 40 -3.59 -3.17 11.67
CA SER A 40 -4.08 -4.54 11.79
C SER A 40 -4.65 -5.11 10.48
N GLU A 41 -4.60 -6.43 10.35
CA GLU A 41 -5.22 -7.14 9.21
C GLU A 41 -6.73 -6.88 9.13
N ASN A 42 -7.41 -6.77 10.27
CA ASN A 42 -8.85 -6.49 10.32
C ASN A 42 -9.19 -5.08 9.81
N GLU A 43 -8.34 -4.10 10.12
CA GLU A 43 -8.48 -2.73 9.60
C GLU A 43 -8.27 -2.68 8.08
N ALA A 44 -7.23 -3.36 7.58
CA ALA A 44 -6.98 -3.47 6.15
C ALA A 44 -8.17 -4.15 5.42
N ASN A 45 -8.69 -5.25 5.98
CA ASN A 45 -9.89 -5.92 5.45
C ASN A 45 -11.14 -5.04 5.49
N ALA A 46 -11.33 -4.25 6.54
CA ALA A 46 -12.43 -3.30 6.63
C ALA A 46 -12.32 -2.24 5.52
N ALA A 47 -11.12 -1.72 5.26
CA ALA A 47 -10.88 -0.77 4.18
C ALA A 47 -11.13 -1.37 2.80
N ILE A 48 -10.78 -2.64 2.57
CA ILE A 48 -11.10 -3.35 1.32
C ILE A 48 -12.62 -3.43 1.13
N ARG A 49 -13.37 -3.82 2.16
CA ARG A 49 -14.84 -3.91 2.10
C ARG A 49 -15.48 -2.55 1.82
N GLU A 50 -15.05 -1.51 2.52
CA GLU A 50 -15.55 -0.15 2.32
C GLU A 50 -15.30 0.33 0.88
N MET A 51 -14.13 0.02 0.32
CA MET A 51 -13.80 0.35 -1.06
C MET A 51 -14.69 -0.43 -2.05
N ALA A 52 -14.83 -1.74 -1.86
CA ALA A 52 -15.71 -2.58 -2.67
C ALA A 52 -17.15 -2.05 -2.68
N ASP A 53 -17.71 -1.73 -1.50
CA ASP A 53 -19.05 -1.14 -1.37
C ASP A 53 -19.17 0.18 -2.13
N LYS A 54 -18.18 1.08 -2.01
CA LYS A 54 -18.16 2.35 -2.76
C LYS A 54 -18.11 2.15 -4.28
N THR A 55 -17.34 1.18 -4.76
CA THR A 55 -17.28 0.88 -6.21
C THR A 55 -18.58 0.27 -6.70
N LEU A 56 -19.25 -0.56 -5.89
CA LEU A 56 -20.58 -1.09 -6.19
C LEU A 56 -21.63 0.02 -6.28
N GLU A 57 -21.62 0.97 -5.35
CA GLU A 57 -22.48 2.15 -5.43
C GLU A 57 -22.16 3.03 -6.65
N ALA A 58 -20.88 3.20 -7.01
CA ALA A 58 -20.49 3.94 -8.19
C ALA A 58 -20.93 3.25 -9.49
N TYR A 59 -20.83 1.93 -9.55
CA TYR A 59 -21.35 1.11 -10.65
C TYR A 59 -22.86 1.26 -10.81
N HIS A 60 -23.63 1.15 -9.73
CA HIS A 60 -25.09 1.35 -9.77
C HIS A 60 -25.49 2.77 -10.20
N ARG A 61 -24.66 3.77 -9.93
CA ARG A 61 -24.86 5.15 -10.42
C ARG A 61 -24.44 5.35 -11.88
N GLY A 62 -23.83 4.37 -12.53
CA GLY A 62 -23.31 4.45 -13.89
C GLY A 62 -21.99 5.21 -14.02
N ASN A 63 -21.29 5.48 -12.91
CA ASN A 63 -20.00 6.18 -12.90
C ASN A 63 -18.81 5.24 -13.14
N MET A 64 -19.04 3.93 -13.14
CA MET A 64 -18.02 2.91 -13.29
C MET A 64 -18.55 1.77 -14.16
N ALA A 65 -17.69 1.17 -14.98
CA ALA A 65 -18.08 0.09 -15.89
C ALA A 65 -18.23 -1.27 -15.18
N SER A 66 -17.52 -1.48 -14.08
CA SER A 66 -17.56 -2.68 -13.25
C SER A 66 -17.19 -2.32 -11.82
N PRO A 67 -17.83 -2.90 -10.79
CA PRO A 67 -17.37 -2.76 -9.42
C PRO A 67 -16.10 -3.59 -9.17
N SER A 68 -15.39 -3.29 -8.09
CA SER A 68 -14.31 -4.14 -7.56
C SER A 68 -14.88 -5.09 -6.50
N SER A 69 -14.37 -6.32 -6.45
CA SER A 69 -14.67 -7.30 -5.41
C SER A 69 -13.66 -7.23 -4.28
N VAL A 70 -14.05 -7.71 -3.10
CA VAL A 70 -13.10 -7.94 -1.98
C VAL A 70 -12.04 -8.97 -2.38
N ASP A 71 -12.42 -9.95 -3.21
CA ASP A 71 -11.54 -11.03 -3.68
C ASP A 71 -10.44 -10.54 -4.64
N ASP A 72 -10.56 -9.32 -5.19
CA ASP A 72 -9.52 -8.71 -6.04
C ASP A 72 -8.31 -8.22 -5.23
N PHE A 73 -8.35 -8.34 -3.90
CA PHE A 73 -7.34 -7.80 -3.00
C PHE A 73 -6.89 -8.81 -1.95
N THR A 74 -5.67 -8.60 -1.47
CA THR A 74 -5.11 -9.36 -0.34
C THR A 74 -4.46 -8.43 0.67
N VAL A 75 -4.46 -8.85 1.93
CA VAL A 75 -3.71 -8.16 2.99
C VAL A 75 -2.39 -8.89 3.19
N ALA A 76 -1.29 -8.15 3.14
CA ALA A 76 0.05 -8.69 3.29
C ALA A 76 0.79 -8.01 4.44
N ASP A 77 1.64 -8.79 5.13
CA ASP A 77 2.53 -8.27 6.15
C ASP A 77 3.75 -7.63 5.49
N ALA A 78 3.92 -6.32 5.69
CA ALA A 78 5.03 -5.55 5.13
C ALA A 78 6.40 -5.94 5.69
N SER A 79 6.47 -6.67 6.81
CA SER A 79 7.71 -7.22 7.35
C SER A 79 8.14 -8.53 6.68
N SER A 80 7.27 -9.14 5.86
CA SER A 80 7.65 -10.28 5.03
C SER A 80 8.72 -9.85 4.02
N PRO A 81 9.85 -10.56 3.90
CA PRO A 81 10.96 -10.12 3.04
C PRO A 81 10.56 -10.03 1.56
N ILE A 82 9.63 -10.89 1.12
CA ILE A 82 9.11 -10.87 -0.25
C ILE A 82 8.28 -9.59 -0.46
N ILE A 83 7.38 -9.29 0.48
CA ILE A 83 6.52 -8.11 0.41
C ILE A 83 7.33 -6.82 0.52
N ALA A 84 8.31 -6.77 1.43
CA ALA A 84 9.22 -5.64 1.57
C ALA A 84 9.95 -5.34 0.26
N THR A 85 10.49 -6.37 -0.40
CA THR A 85 11.15 -6.21 -1.72
C THR A 85 10.18 -5.64 -2.75
N MET A 86 8.98 -6.20 -2.86
CA MET A 86 7.98 -5.72 -3.82
C MET A 86 7.52 -4.29 -3.52
N LEU A 87 7.46 -3.90 -2.24
CA LEU A 87 7.15 -2.53 -1.82
C LEU A 87 8.24 -1.55 -2.23
N GLU A 88 9.52 -1.91 -2.08
CA GLU A 88 10.65 -1.08 -2.53
C GLU A 88 10.64 -0.89 -4.06
N GLU A 89 10.28 -1.94 -4.82
CA GLU A 89 10.15 -1.85 -6.28
C GLU A 89 8.94 -0.99 -6.71
N THR A 90 7.83 -1.04 -5.96
CA THR A 90 6.59 -0.31 -6.27
C THR A 90 6.67 1.16 -5.82
N PHE A 91 7.35 1.42 -4.69
CA PHE A 91 7.44 2.73 -4.05
C PHE A 91 8.91 3.14 -3.88
N PRO A 92 9.56 3.69 -4.91
CA PRO A 92 10.97 4.08 -4.82
C PRO A 92 11.23 5.16 -3.77
N ASP A 93 10.23 6.00 -3.47
CA ASP A 93 10.29 7.02 -2.42
C ASP A 93 10.38 6.41 -1.01
N LEU A 94 10.02 5.14 -0.82
CA LEU A 94 10.17 4.41 0.44
C LEU A 94 11.65 4.24 0.80
N VAL A 95 12.51 3.98 -0.20
CA VAL A 95 13.94 3.74 -0.03
C VAL A 95 14.69 5.01 0.36
N GLN A 96 14.17 6.18 -0.03
CA GLN A 96 14.77 7.48 0.32
C GLN A 96 14.61 7.86 1.80
N ASP A 97 13.71 7.20 2.53
CA ASP A 97 13.54 7.39 3.99
C ASP A 97 14.54 6.54 4.80
N ALA A 98 15.33 5.68 4.15
CA ALA A 98 16.47 5.05 4.81
C ALA A 98 17.46 6.15 5.21
N PRO A 99 17.91 6.21 6.48
CA PRO A 99 18.91 7.19 6.87
C PRO A 99 20.10 7.02 5.94
N SER A 100 20.44 8.08 5.20
CA SER A 100 21.66 8.09 4.40
C SER A 100 22.79 7.60 5.30
N PRO A 101 23.59 6.61 4.89
CA PRO A 101 24.73 6.22 5.69
C PRO A 101 25.58 7.48 5.85
N THR A 102 25.59 8.05 7.05
CA THR A 102 26.50 9.13 7.40
C THR A 102 27.89 8.56 7.15
N GLU A 103 28.52 8.96 6.04
CA GLU A 103 29.92 8.65 5.78
C GLU A 103 30.70 9.20 6.97
N ASN A 104 31.05 8.31 7.90
CA ASN A 104 32.05 8.55 8.91
C ASN A 104 33.38 8.69 8.16
N HIS A 105 33.67 9.90 7.71
CA HIS A 105 35.00 10.27 7.30
C HIS A 105 35.82 10.54 8.57
N PRO A 106 36.81 9.71 8.93
CA PRO A 106 37.81 10.14 9.89
C PRO A 106 38.66 11.21 9.22
N THR A 107 38.58 12.45 9.71
CA THR A 107 39.55 13.51 9.39
C THR A 107 40.92 13.15 9.95
N PRO A 108 42.00 13.14 9.14
CA PRO A 108 43.34 13.41 9.63
C PRO A 108 43.56 14.92 9.87
#